data_AF-A0A962T6G9-F1
#
_entry.id   AF-A0A962T6G9-F1
#
_cell.length_a   1.000
_cell.length_b   1.000
_cell.length_c   1.000
_cell.angle_alpha   90.00
_cell.angle_beta   90.00
_cell.angle_gamma   90.00
#
_symmetry.space_group_name_H-M   'P 1'
#
loop_
_entity.id
_entity.type
_entity.pdbx_description
1 polymer ?
#
loop_
_entity_poly.entity_id
_entity_poly.type
_entity_poly.pdbx_seq_one_letter_code
_entity_poly.pdbx_strand_id
1 'polypeptide(L)'
;MNQPDRTLHLDWISEQWDRVGQFYASLETGYTTASIALKRFNGFSSKNHFYRANRELGRVFKTEHILRYLSDGEMRQRNRRGLLKGEQMNGLARDLN
;
A
#
# COMPACT_ATOMS: atom_id res chain seq x y z
N MET A 1 -8.27 27.37 -0.23
CA MET A 1 -8.11 26.06 0.44
C MET A 1 -7.68 25.06 -0.63
N ASN A 2 -6.38 24.80 -0.77
CA ASN A 2 -5.83 23.99 -1.86
C ASN A 2 -6.10 22.51 -1.55
N GLN A 3 -7.19 21.93 -2.10
CA GLN A 3 -7.43 20.50 -1.92
C GLN A 3 -6.37 19.74 -2.72
N PRO A 4 -5.62 18.80 -2.11
CA PRO A 4 -4.69 17.97 -2.87
C PRO A 4 -5.52 17.19 -3.90
N ASP A 5 -5.09 17.20 -5.15
CA ASP A 5 -5.75 16.47 -6.22
C ASP A 5 -5.95 14.99 -5.81
N ARG A 6 -7.22 14.60 -5.66
CA ARG A 6 -7.61 13.26 -5.21
C ARG A 6 -7.89 12.31 -6.37
N THR A 7 -7.70 12.79 -7.60
CA THR A 7 -7.91 12.00 -8.81
C THR A 7 -6.86 10.89 -8.89
N LEU A 8 -7.28 9.72 -9.37
CA LEU A 8 -6.38 8.60 -9.66
C LEU A 8 -5.84 8.78 -11.08
N HIS A 9 -4.52 8.77 -11.23
CA HIS A 9 -3.86 8.86 -12.53
C HIS A 9 -3.57 7.46 -13.05
N LEU A 10 -4.58 6.83 -13.65
CA LEU A 10 -4.47 5.47 -14.18
C LEU A 10 -3.49 5.38 -15.36
N ASP A 11 -3.36 6.46 -16.11
CA ASP A 11 -2.38 6.65 -17.18
C ASP A 11 -0.95 6.41 -16.69
N TRP A 12 -0.59 6.91 -15.50
CA TRP A 12 0.76 6.70 -14.93
C TRP A 12 1.04 5.23 -14.60
N ILE A 13 0.00 4.46 -14.27
CA ILE A 13 0.11 3.02 -14.05
C ILE A 13 0.31 2.32 -15.39
N SER A 14 -0.54 2.63 -16.38
CA SER A 14 -0.48 2.04 -17.71
C SER A 14 0.86 2.30 -18.41
N GLU A 15 1.42 3.50 -18.31
CA GLU A 15 2.72 3.86 -18.88
C GLU A 15 3.90 3.05 -18.31
N GLN A 16 3.75 2.45 -17.13
CA GLN A 16 4.80 1.67 -16.46
C GLN A 16 4.40 0.21 -16.23
N TRP A 17 3.31 -0.26 -16.86
CA TRP A 17 2.66 -1.52 -16.54
C TRP A 17 3.61 -2.72 -16.53
N ASP A 18 4.38 -2.90 -17.60
CA ASP A 18 5.31 -4.02 -17.73
C ASP A 18 6.39 -4.01 -16.63
N ARG A 19 6.89 -2.82 -16.28
CA ARG A 19 7.91 -2.66 -15.25
C ARG A 19 7.36 -2.92 -13.86
N VAL A 20 6.12 -2.51 -13.61
CA VAL A 20 5.40 -2.81 -12.36
C VAL A 20 5.17 -4.32 -12.25
N GLY A 21 4.73 -4.97 -13.32
CA GLY A 21 4.55 -6.42 -13.39
C GLY A 21 5.85 -7.18 -13.11
N GLN A 22 6.95 -6.80 -13.77
CA GLN A 22 8.26 -7.42 -13.55
C GLN A 22 8.73 -7.26 -12.09
N PHE A 23 8.50 -6.09 -11.49
CA PHE A 23 8.85 -5.84 -10.10
C PHE A 23 8.08 -6.75 -9.14
N TYR A 24 6.76 -6.88 -9.28
CA TYR A 24 5.99 -7.78 -8.43
C TYR A 24 6.32 -9.26 -8.70
N ALA A 25 6.57 -9.64 -9.94
CA ALA A 25 7.04 -10.99 -10.27
C ALA A 25 8.38 -11.30 -9.58
N SER A 26 9.31 -10.33 -9.51
CA SER A 26 10.59 -10.50 -8.80
C SER A 26 10.43 -10.66 -7.28
N LEU A 27 9.38 -10.07 -6.70
CA LEU A 27 9.03 -10.25 -5.30
C LEU A 27 8.45 -11.65 -5.07
N GLU A 28 7.52 -12.05 -5.93
CA GLU A 28 6.84 -13.35 -5.84
C GLU A 28 7.80 -14.53 -6.02
N THR A 29 8.72 -14.42 -6.97
CA THR A 29 9.75 -15.43 -7.26
C THR A 29 10.92 -15.41 -6.27
N GLY A 30 10.95 -14.47 -5.34
CA GLY A 30 11.98 -14.38 -4.30
C GLY A 30 13.33 -13.78 -4.74
N TYR A 31 13.45 -13.27 -5.97
CA TYR A 31 14.65 -12.55 -6.42
C TYR A 31 14.91 -11.26 -5.61
N THR A 32 13.88 -10.65 -5.03
CA THR A 32 14.00 -9.51 -4.13
C THR A 32 13.04 -9.67 -2.96
N THR A 33 13.48 -9.29 -1.76
CA THR A 33 12.60 -9.28 -0.59
C THR A 33 11.77 -7.99 -0.54
N ALA A 34 10.57 -8.07 0.05
CA ALA A 34 9.72 -6.90 0.24
C ALA A 34 10.45 -5.74 0.96
N SER A 35 11.30 -6.04 1.96
CA SER A 35 12.08 -5.04 2.69
C SER A 35 13.08 -4.29 1.79
N ILE A 36 13.74 -4.99 0.87
CA ILE A 36 14.68 -4.37 -0.08
C ILE A 36 13.92 -3.50 -1.08
N ALA A 37 12.81 -4.00 -1.61
CA ALA A 37 11.90 -3.26 -2.46
C ALA A 37 11.42 -1.95 -1.81
N LEU A 38 10.99 -2.00 -0.54
CA LEU A 38 10.56 -0.84 0.22
C LEU A 38 11.69 0.16 0.46
N LYS A 39 12.90 -0.30 0.79
CA LYS A 39 14.08 0.57 0.87
C LYS A 39 14.32 1.30 -0.44
N ARG A 40 14.17 0.61 -1.57
CA ARG A 40 14.35 1.21 -2.90
C ARG A 40 13.28 2.26 -3.19
N PHE A 41 12.02 2.01 -2.83
CA PHE A 41 10.96 3.01 -2.95
C PHE A 41 11.20 4.24 -2.08
N ASN A 42 11.68 4.08 -0.85
CA ASN A 42 12.02 5.21 0.03
C ASN A 42 13.17 6.08 -0.52
N GLY A 43 14.04 5.50 -1.37
CA GLY A 43 15.10 6.25 -2.04
C GLY A 43 14.65 7.03 -3.28
N PHE A 44 13.43 6.81 -3.79
CA PHE A 44 12.94 7.54 -4.96
C PHE A 44 12.35 8.89 -4.61
N SER A 45 12.66 9.90 -5.43
CA SER A 45 11.95 11.18 -5.39
C SER A 45 10.50 11.01 -5.85
N SER A 46 9.61 11.87 -5.36
CA SER A 46 8.21 11.98 -5.82
C SER A 46 8.07 12.25 -7.32
N LYS A 47 9.14 12.71 -7.99
CA LYS A 47 9.20 12.90 -9.45
C LYS A 47 9.47 11.61 -10.24
N ASN A 48 9.88 10.53 -9.59
CA ASN A 48 10.21 9.28 -10.27
C ASN A 48 8.95 8.60 -10.82
N HIS A 49 8.92 8.32 -12.12
CA HIS A 49 7.73 7.79 -12.81
C HIS A 49 7.33 6.41 -12.28
N PHE A 50 8.30 5.52 -12.04
CA PHE A 50 8.03 4.18 -11.51
C PHE A 50 7.50 4.24 -10.07
N TYR A 51 8.05 5.13 -9.24
CA TYR A 51 7.51 5.37 -7.89
C TYR A 51 6.06 5.91 -7.96
N ARG A 52 5.78 6.88 -8.83
CA ARG A 52 4.43 7.42 -9.00
C ARG A 52 3.44 6.35 -9.46
N ALA A 53 3.81 5.51 -10.43
CA ALA A 53 2.98 4.40 -10.88
C ALA A 53 2.61 3.45 -9.74
N ASN A 54 3.59 3.02 -8.95
CA ASN A 54 3.34 2.14 -7.79
C ASN A 54 2.53 2.84 -6.70
N ARG A 55 2.74 4.15 -6.49
CA ARG A 55 1.94 4.95 -5.56
C ARG A 55 0.48 5.04 -6.00
N GLU A 56 0.21 5.31 -7.27
CA GLU A 56 -1.15 5.33 -7.83
C GLU A 56 -1.81 3.95 -7.77
N LEU A 57 -1.07 2.89 -8.09
CA LEU A 57 -1.55 1.52 -7.92
C LEU A 57 -1.96 1.23 -6.46
N GLY A 58 -1.13 1.63 -5.50
CA GLY A 58 -1.47 1.54 -4.07
C GLY A 58 -2.72 2.36 -3.69
N ARG A 59 -2.94 3.52 -4.32
CA ARG A 59 -4.16 4.33 -4.12
C ARG A 59 -5.41 3.66 -4.69
N VAL A 60 -5.29 2.92 -5.80
CA VAL A 60 -6.40 2.12 -6.36
C VAL A 60 -6.82 1.05 -5.35
N PHE A 61 -5.89 0.23 -4.87
CA PHE A 61 -6.19 -0.80 -3.86
C PHE A 61 -6.75 -0.22 -2.56
N LYS A 62 -6.20 0.93 -2.11
CA LYS A 62 -6.71 1.63 -0.94
C LYS A 62 -8.16 2.10 -1.15
N THR A 63 -8.47 2.67 -2.32
CA THR A 63 -9.81 3.12 -2.67
C THR A 63 -10.78 1.95 -2.65
N GLU A 64 -10.45 0.85 -3.35
CA GLU A 64 -11.26 -0.36 -3.37
C GLU A 64 -11.51 -0.90 -1.95
N HIS A 65 -10.46 -0.99 -1.13
CA HIS A 65 -10.56 -1.44 0.25
C HIS A 65 -11.48 -0.55 1.08
N ILE A 66 -11.35 0.78 0.98
CA ILE A 66 -12.17 1.73 1.72
C ILE A 66 -13.64 1.59 1.30
N LEU A 67 -13.92 1.52 0.01
CA LEU A 67 -15.29 1.36 -0.49
C LEU A 67 -15.92 0.06 0.01
N ARG A 68 -15.17 -1.05 -0.04
CA ARG A 68 -15.62 -2.33 0.52
C ARG A 68 -15.81 -2.25 2.04
N TYR A 69 -14.90 -1.57 2.75
CA TYR A 69 -15.01 -1.35 4.19
C TYR A 69 -16.27 -0.57 4.56
N LEU A 70 -16.64 0.45 3.80
CA LEU A 70 -17.86 1.21 4.05
C LEU A 70 -19.12 0.39 3.76
N SER A 71 -19.06 -0.57 2.83
CA SER A 71 -20.23 -1.32 2.36
C SER A 71 -20.47 -2.64 3.11
N ASP A 72 -19.42 -3.32 3.59
CA ASP A 72 -19.50 -4.65 4.22
C ASP A 72 -19.26 -4.60 5.74
N GLY A 73 -20.33 -4.87 6.51
CA GLY A 73 -20.28 -4.91 7.98
C GLY A 73 -19.41 -6.02 8.56
N GLU A 74 -19.39 -7.20 7.95
CA GLU A 74 -18.57 -8.31 8.44
C GLU A 74 -17.09 -8.03 8.24
N MET A 75 -16.71 -7.46 7.08
CA MET A 75 -15.32 -7.07 6.84
C MET A 75 -14.85 -6.05 7.87
N ARG A 76 -15.70 -5.06 8.21
CA ARG A 76 -15.38 -4.09 9.28
C ARG A 76 -15.14 -4.77 10.61
N GLN A 77 -15.99 -5.73 10.98
CA GLN A 77 -15.86 -6.46 12.24
C GLN A 77 -14.57 -7.30 12.27
N ARG A 78 -14.26 -8.02 11.19
CA ARG A 78 -13.00 -8.79 11.05
C ARG A 78 -11.78 -7.88 11.16
N ASN A 79 -11.77 -6.75 10.45
CA ASN A 79 -10.68 -5.77 10.52
C ASN A 79 -10.50 -5.23 11.94
N ARG A 80 -11.58 -4.85 12.63
CA ARG A 80 -11.53 -4.36 14.01
C ARG A 80 -10.91 -5.38 14.96
N ARG A 81 -11.29 -6.66 14.84
CA ARG A 81 -10.69 -7.75 15.65
C ARG A 81 -9.19 -7.87 15.40
N GLY A 82 -8.76 -7.78 14.15
CA GLY A 82 -7.34 -7.79 13.79
C GLY A 82 -6.57 -6.62 14.41
N LEU A 83 -7.13 -5.41 14.35
CA LEU A 83 -6.55 -4.21 14.95
C LEU A 83 -6.40 -4.33 16.47
N LEU A 84 -7.47 -4.77 17.16
CA LEU A 84 -7.45 -4.95 18.61
C LEU A 84 -6.34 -5.91 19.07
N LYS A 85 -6.11 -7.01 18.32
CA LYS A 85 -5.01 -7.94 18.62
C LYS A 85 -3.65 -7.25 18.52
N GLY A 86 -3.44 -6.44 17.47
CA GLY A 86 -2.19 -5.69 17.29
C GLY A 86 -1.97 -4.63 18.37
N GLU A 87 -3.03 -3.91 18.76
CA GLU A 87 -2.99 -2.93 19.85
C GLU A 87 -2.64 -3.57 21.19
N GLN A 88 -3.22 -4.73 21.51
CA GLN A 88 -2.89 -5.49 22.70
C GLN A 88 -1.41 -5.90 22.73
N MET A 89 -0.89 -6.44 21.61
CA MET A 89 0.54 -6.79 21.51
C MET A 89 1.44 -5.57 21.71
N ASN A 90 1.09 -4.43 21.11
CA ASN A 90 1.83 -3.18 21.27
C ASN A 90 1.70 -2.55 22.66
N GLY A 91 0.61 -2.84 23.38
CA GLY A 91 0.44 -2.47 24.79
C GLY A 91 1.38 -3.28 25.68
N LEU A 92 1.35 -4.61 25.54
CA LEU A 92 2.24 -5.52 26.26
C LEU A 92 3.72 -5.20 26.05
N ALA A 93 4.13 -4.90 24.81
CA ALA A 93 5.51 -4.52 24.52
C ALA A 93 5.93 -3.19 25.19
N ARG A 94 4.98 -2.28 25.47
CA ARG A 94 5.25 -1.04 26.20
C ARG A 94 5.33 -1.27 27.70
N ASP A 95 4.49 -2.15 28.24
CA ASP A 95 4.45 -2.44 29.68
C ASP A 95 5.65 -3.28 30.16
N LEU A 96 6.37 -3.94 29.23
CA LEU A 96 7.57 -4.73 29.49
C LEU A 96 8.89 -3.97 29.31
N ASN A 97 8.85 -2.71 28.87
CA ASN A 97 10.02 -1.82 28.75
C ASN A 97 10.02 -0.78 29.88
#